data_AF-A0A2D4HHU4-F1
#
_entry.id   AF-A0A2D4HHU4-F1
#
_cell.length_a   1.000
_cell.length_b   1.000
_cell.length_c   1.000
_cell.angle_alpha   90.00
_cell.angle_beta   90.00
_cell.angle_gamma   90.00
#
_symmetry.space_group_name_H-M   'P 1'
#
loop_
_entity.id
_entity.type
_entity.pdbx_description
1 polymer ?
#
loop_
_entity_poly.entity_id
_entity_poly.type
_entity_poly.pdbx_seq_one_letter_code
_entity_poly.pdbx_strand_id
1 'polypeptide(L)'
;MRFVDGEAIRENFLFCKALPEKSTGEVIFQVTSEYLDKSGLTWENCTGVCTDGAAAMVGRIKGFVSRVKERNPDVLVTHCFLHREALVAKTLPADLAPVLDDVVRIVNFVKTRPLKYRLFASLCTEMGAEHKILLLH
;
A
#
# COMPACT_ATOMS: atom_id res chain seq x y z
N MET A 1 -8.54 -3.15 -5.04
CA MET A 1 -9.77 -2.40 -4.77
C MET A 1 -10.48 -3.08 -3.62
N ARG A 2 -10.89 -2.29 -2.63
CA ARG A 2 -11.69 -2.76 -1.50
C ARG A 2 -13.10 -2.19 -1.64
N PHE A 3 -14.13 -3.01 -1.47
CA PHE A 3 -15.53 -2.61 -1.62
C PHE A 3 -16.42 -3.39 -0.65
N VAL A 4 -17.63 -2.87 -0.44
CA VAL A 4 -18.66 -3.50 0.40
C VAL A 4 -19.57 -4.34 -0.49
N ASP A 5 -19.71 -5.62 -0.16
CA ASP A 5 -20.64 -6.56 -0.79
C ASP A 5 -21.56 -7.13 0.29
N GLY A 6 -22.77 -6.57 0.39
CA GLY A 6 -23.68 -6.80 1.52
C GLY A 6 -23.07 -6.31 2.83
N GLU A 7 -22.87 -7.22 3.78
CA GLU A 7 -22.21 -6.94 5.07
C GLU A 7 -20.70 -7.25 5.06
N ALA A 8 -20.18 -7.79 3.95
CA ALA A 8 -18.78 -8.19 3.85
C ALA A 8 -17.93 -7.12 3.15
N ILE A 9 -16.71 -6.92 3.65
CA ILE A 9 -15.67 -6.16 2.95
C ILE A 9 -14.88 -7.14 2.08
N ARG A 10 -14.84 -6.90 0.78
CA ARG A 10 -14.04 -7.68 -0.16
C ARG A 10 -12.89 -6.88 -0.71
N GLU A 11 -11.82 -7.57 -1.09
CA GLU A 11 -10.66 -6.98 -1.72
C GLU A 11 -10.28 -7.78 -2.96
N ASN A 12 -10.29 -7.11 -4.11
CA ASN A 12 -9.91 -7.69 -5.40
C ASN A 12 -8.80 -6.88 -6.04
N PHE A 13 -7.83 -7.56 -6.64
CA PHE A 13 -6.88 -6.91 -7.53
C PHE A 13 -7.61 -6.39 -8.77
N LEU A 14 -7.47 -5.10 -9.07
CA LEU A 14 -8.20 -4.46 -10.17
C LEU A 14 -7.36 -4.49 -11.46
N PHE A 15 -6.18 -3.87 -11.44
CA PHE A 15 -5.25 -3.89 -12.57
C PHE A 15 -3.82 -3.56 -12.12
N CYS A 16 -2.85 -3.90 -12.97
CA CYS A 16 -1.52 -3.31 -12.99
C CYS A 16 -1.18 -2.98 -14.44
N LYS A 17 -0.78 -1.73 -14.70
CA LYS A 17 -0.40 -1.28 -16.03
C LYS A 17 0.91 -0.52 -15.98
N ALA A 18 1.74 -0.75 -16.98
CA ALA A 18 2.85 0.13 -17.29
C ALA A 18 2.28 1.48 -17.75
N LEU A 19 2.84 2.57 -17.21
CA LEU A 19 2.54 3.91 -17.70
C LEU A 19 3.39 4.18 -18.93
N PRO A 20 2.82 4.74 -20.01
CA PRO A 20 3.48 4.81 -21.31
C PRO A 20 4.72 5.72 -21.32
N GLU A 21 4.61 6.95 -20.80
CA GLU A 21 5.71 7.94 -20.91
C GLU A 21 6.04 8.64 -19.59
N LYS A 22 5.03 9.14 -18.88
CA LYS A 22 5.22 9.94 -17.67
C LYS A 22 4.40 9.38 -16.52
N SER A 23 4.95 9.50 -15.32
CA SER A 23 4.28 9.17 -14.06
C SER A 23 3.65 10.40 -13.41
N THR A 24 3.07 11.31 -14.20
CA THR A 24 2.36 12.48 -13.65
C THR A 24 0.98 12.06 -13.11
N GLY A 25 0.45 12.85 -12.17
CA GLY A 25 -0.90 12.61 -11.65
C GLY A 25 -2.00 12.60 -12.72
N GLU A 26 -1.77 13.30 -13.84
CA GLU A 26 -2.66 13.29 -15.00
C GLU A 26 -2.69 11.94 -15.70
N VAL A 27 -1.52 11.42 -16.07
CA VAL A 27 -1.41 10.13 -16.77
C VAL A 27 -1.93 9.01 -15.89
N ILE A 28 -1.61 9.04 -14.59
CA ILE A 28 -2.12 8.06 -13.62
C ILE A 28 -3.65 8.14 -13.52
N PHE A 29 -4.22 9.35 -13.46
CA PHE A 29 -5.66 9.55 -13.40
C PHE A 29 -6.35 9.03 -14.66
N GLN A 30 -5.81 9.35 -15.84
CA GLN A 30 -6.36 8.91 -17.12
C GLN A 30 -6.36 7.38 -17.22
N VAL A 31 -5.20 6.73 -17.02
CA VAL A 31 -5.09 5.27 -17.11
C VAL A 31 -6.01 4.57 -16.12
N THR A 32 -6.13 5.11 -14.90
CA THR A 32 -7.01 4.55 -13.88
C THR A 32 -8.49 4.73 -14.24
N SER A 33 -8.87 5.92 -14.72
CA SER A 33 -10.25 6.22 -15.14
C SER A 33 -10.69 5.34 -16.29
N GLU A 34 -9.87 5.20 -17.33
CA GLU A 34 -10.14 4.30 -18.46
C GLU A 34 -10.40 2.85 -18.03
N TYR A 35 -9.77 2.40 -16.94
CA TYR A 35 -10.03 1.07 -16.39
C TYR A 35 -11.28 0.98 -15.55
N LEU A 36 -11.58 2.00 -14.75
CA LEU A 36 -12.83 2.06 -13.99
C LEU A 36 -14.01 2.05 -14.95
N ASP A 37 -13.97 2.89 -16.00
CA ASP A 37 -15.01 2.97 -17.03
C ASP A 37 -15.24 1.61 -17.71
N LYS A 38 -14.16 0.92 -18.10
CA LYS A 38 -14.24 -0.45 -18.68
C LYS A 38 -14.80 -1.49 -17.72
N SER A 39 -14.68 -1.25 -16.42
CA SER A 39 -15.18 -2.13 -15.37
C SER A 39 -16.60 -1.74 -14.92
N GLY A 40 -17.22 -0.73 -15.54
CA GLY A 40 -18.53 -0.20 -15.13
C GLY A 40 -18.50 0.52 -13.78
N LEU A 41 -17.34 1.01 -13.37
CA LEU A 41 -17.12 1.70 -12.10
C LEU A 41 -16.92 3.19 -12.35
N THR A 42 -17.35 4.02 -11.40
CA THR A 42 -17.24 5.48 -11.52
C THR A 42 -16.59 6.07 -10.27
N TRP A 43 -16.00 7.26 -10.40
CA TRP A 43 -15.30 7.94 -9.30
C TRP A 43 -16.26 8.42 -8.21
N GLU A 44 -17.50 8.72 -8.56
CA GLU A 44 -18.56 9.16 -7.64
C GLU A 44 -18.88 8.09 -6.58
N ASN A 45 -18.70 6.81 -6.92
CA ASN A 45 -18.86 5.68 -5.98
C ASN A 45 -17.58 5.35 -5.20
N CYS A 46 -16.47 6.05 -5.47
CA CYS A 46 -15.21 5.83 -4.77
C CYS A 46 -15.24 6.50 -3.39
N THR A 47 -15.34 5.72 -2.32
CA THR A 47 -15.38 6.25 -0.95
C THR A 47 -14.01 6.69 -0.44
N GLY A 48 -12.93 6.12 -0.97
CA GLY A 48 -11.59 6.49 -0.56
C GLY A 48 -10.47 6.01 -1.46
N VAL A 49 -9.37 6.76 -1.41
CA VAL A 49 -8.13 6.55 -2.16
C VAL A 49 -6.95 6.54 -1.20
N CYS A 50 -6.15 5.48 -1.25
CA CYS A 50 -4.90 5.37 -0.50
C CYS A 50 -3.70 5.44 -1.46
N THR A 51 -2.74 6.34 -1.20
CA THR A 51 -1.55 6.52 -2.05
C THR A 51 -0.26 6.57 -1.22
N ASP A 52 0.89 6.37 -1.84
CA ASP A 52 2.21 6.47 -1.17
C ASP A 52 2.59 7.90 -0.76
N GLY A 53 1.82 8.91 -1.16
CA GLY A 53 2.12 10.31 -0.85
C GLY A 53 3.14 10.97 -1.78
N ALA A 54 3.54 10.31 -2.88
CA ALA A 54 4.40 10.93 -3.87
C ALA A 54 3.75 12.19 -4.46
N ALA A 55 4.55 13.17 -4.88
CA ALA A 55 4.04 14.45 -5.40
C ALA A 55 3.09 14.28 -6.61
N ALA A 56 3.34 13.29 -7.46
CA ALA A 56 2.44 12.93 -8.56
C ALA A 56 1.08 12.42 -8.09
N MET A 57 1.01 11.82 -6.89
CA MET A 57 -0.23 11.29 -6.31
C MET A 57 -1.01 12.38 -5.57
N VAL A 58 -0.36 13.07 -4.62
CA VAL A 58 -1.05 13.98 -3.66
C VAL A 58 -0.90 15.47 -3.98
N GLY A 59 -0.20 15.83 -5.06
CA GLY A 59 0.05 17.22 -5.42
C GLY A 59 -1.23 18.04 -5.55
N ARG A 60 -1.33 19.16 -4.83
CA ARG A 60 -2.55 19.99 -4.73
C ARG A 60 -3.13 20.46 -6.06
N ILE A 61 -2.29 20.70 -7.07
CA ILE A 61 -2.72 21.20 -8.37
C ILE A 61 -2.65 20.10 -9.44
N LYS A 62 -1.51 19.40 -9.52
CA LYS A 62 -1.22 18.43 -10.59
C LYS A 62 -1.19 16.97 -10.12
N GLY A 63 -1.63 16.68 -8.90
CA GLY A 63 -1.69 15.33 -8.36
C GLY A 63 -2.86 14.51 -8.92
N PHE A 64 -2.74 13.19 -8.84
CA PHE A 64 -3.80 12.23 -9.11
C PHE A 64 -5.03 12.50 -8.23
N VAL A 65 -4.82 12.62 -6.91
CA VAL A 65 -5.88 12.84 -5.93
C VAL A 65 -6.65 14.13 -6.21
N SER A 66 -5.98 15.19 -6.61
CA SER A 66 -6.65 16.47 -6.92
C SER A 66 -7.63 16.32 -8.07
N ARG A 67 -7.30 15.51 -9.09
CA ARG A 67 -8.21 15.18 -10.19
C ARG A 67 -9.34 14.24 -9.77
N VAL A 68 -9.07 13.28 -8.86
CA VAL A 68 -10.15 12.46 -8.28
C VAL A 68 -11.13 13.33 -7.52
N LYS A 69 -10.65 14.32 -6.75
CA LYS A 69 -11.51 15.27 -6.03
C LYS A 69 -12.35 16.17 -6.93
N GLU A 70 -11.90 16.44 -8.15
CA GLU A 70 -12.72 17.13 -9.16
C GLU A 70 -13.91 16.29 -9.64
N ARG A 71 -13.82 14.95 -9.56
CA ARG A 71 -14.92 14.02 -9.89
C ARG A 71 -15.77 13.67 -8.67
N ASN A 72 -15.14 13.53 -7.51
CA ASN A 72 -15.78 13.20 -6.26
C ASN A 72 -15.16 14.03 -5.12
N PRO A 73 -15.74 15.19 -4.78
CA PRO A 73 -15.22 16.07 -3.74
C PRO A 73 -15.15 15.43 -2.34
N ASP A 74 -16.02 14.45 -2.07
CA ASP A 74 -16.18 13.81 -0.76
C ASP A 74 -15.26 12.59 -0.57
N VAL A 75 -14.46 12.24 -1.59
CA VAL A 75 -13.51 11.11 -1.52
C VAL A 75 -12.53 11.27 -0.36
N LEU A 76 -12.44 10.24 0.49
CA LEU A 76 -11.46 10.21 1.57
C LEU A 76 -10.07 9.89 0.99
N VAL A 77 -9.06 10.64 1.42
CA VAL A 77 -7.69 10.43 0.95
C VAL A 77 -6.82 10.05 2.12
N THR A 78 -6.19 8.88 2.03
CA THR A 78 -5.26 8.39 3.05
C THR A 78 -3.87 8.19 2.45
N HIS A 79 -2.85 8.37 3.28
CA HIS A 79 -1.50 7.97 2.95
C HIS A 79 -1.28 6.51 3.33
N CYS A 80 -0.48 5.79 2.54
CA CYS A 80 -0.09 4.43 2.82
C CYS A 80 0.64 4.35 4.17
N PHE A 81 0.08 3.59 5.11
CA PHE A 81 0.67 3.40 6.44
C PHE A 81 2.09 2.83 6.36
N LEU A 82 2.30 1.83 5.49
CA LEU A 82 3.63 1.23 5.28
C LEU A 82 4.66 2.27 4.80
N HIS A 83 4.26 3.18 3.91
CA HIS A 83 5.16 4.24 3.47
C HIS A 83 5.47 5.24 4.60
N ARG A 84 4.45 5.60 5.40
CA ARG A 84 4.65 6.48 6.57
C ARG A 84 5.56 5.84 7.62
N GLU A 85 5.36 4.56 7.92
CA GLU A 85 6.22 3.81 8.84
C GLU A 85 7.67 3.76 8.34
N ALA A 86 7.87 3.48 7.05
CA ALA A 86 9.19 3.49 6.44
C ALA A 86 9.87 4.88 6.49
N LEU A 87 9.10 5.96 6.40
CA LEU A 87 9.63 7.32 6.58
C LEU A 87 10.00 7.61 8.04
N VAL A 88 9.14 7.24 8.99
CA VAL A 88 9.40 7.43 10.43
C VAL A 88 10.61 6.60 10.89
N ALA A 89 10.77 5.39 10.37
CA ALA A 89 11.92 4.53 10.67
C ALA A 89 13.26 5.21 10.32
N LYS A 90 13.29 6.06 9.28
CA LYS A 90 14.48 6.82 8.89
C LYS A 90 14.79 7.99 9.82
N THR A 91 13.82 8.43 10.62
CA THR A 91 13.96 9.53 11.57
C THR A 91 14.02 9.03 13.01
N LEU A 92 14.27 7.74 13.22
CA LEU A 92 14.32 7.17 14.56
C LEU A 92 15.47 7.77 15.38
N PRO A 93 15.23 8.03 16.67
CA PRO A 93 16.29 8.33 17.64
C PRO A 93 17.42 7.30 17.62
N ALA A 94 18.66 7.75 17.85
CA ALA A 94 19.85 6.92 17.72
C ALA A 94 19.91 5.77 18.74
N ASP A 95 19.21 5.89 19.86
CA ASP A 95 19.01 4.87 20.89
C ASP A 95 18.04 3.76 20.47
N LEU A 96 17.13 4.02 19.52
CA LEU A 96 16.20 3.03 18.98
C LEU A 96 16.71 2.34 17.71
N ALA A 97 17.66 2.95 17.00
CA ALA A 97 18.23 2.39 15.78
C ALA A 97 18.84 0.98 15.95
N PRO A 98 19.61 0.67 17.02
CA PRO A 98 20.20 -0.66 17.19
C PRO A 98 19.16 -1.78 17.29
N VAL A 99 18.03 -1.50 17.95
CA VAL A 99 16.93 -2.48 18.07
C VAL A 99 16.35 -2.79 16.70
N LEU A 100 16.14 -1.76 15.88
CA LEU A 100 15.64 -1.95 14.52
C LEU A 100 16.64 -2.73 13.65
N ASP A 101 17.94 -2.43 13.77
CA ASP A 101 19.00 -3.14 13.04
C ASP A 101 19.05 -4.62 13.39
N ASP A 102 18.86 -4.97 14.66
CA ASP A 102 18.79 -6.36 15.11
C ASP A 102 17.54 -7.06 14.55
N VAL A 103 16.39 -6.40 14.55
CA VAL A 103 15.16 -6.94 13.92
C VAL A 103 15.38 -7.18 12.43
N VAL A 104 15.97 -6.22 11.70
CA VAL A 104 16.29 -6.37 10.27
C VAL A 104 17.24 -7.55 10.05
N ARG A 105 18.26 -7.71 10.90
CA ARG A 105 19.21 -8.83 10.83
C ARG A 105 18.51 -10.18 11.03
N ILE A 106 17.61 -10.29 11.99
CA ILE A 106 16.84 -11.51 12.28
C ILE A 106 15.93 -11.84 11.09
N VAL A 107 15.18 -10.84 10.58
CA VAL A 107 14.28 -11.02 9.43
C VAL A 107 15.07 -11.51 8.21
N ASN A 108 16.22 -10.88 7.91
CA ASN A 108 17.08 -11.29 6.81
C ASN A 108 17.61 -12.71 7.02
N PHE A 109 18.05 -13.06 8.24
CA PHE A 109 18.49 -14.41 8.57
C PHE A 109 17.41 -15.46 8.29
N VAL A 110 16.17 -15.22 8.73
CA VAL A 110 15.03 -16.12 8.48
C VAL A 110 14.74 -16.24 6.99
N LYS A 111 14.75 -15.12 6.25
CA LYS A 111 14.48 -15.09 4.82
C LYS A 111 15.55 -15.75 3.96
N THR A 112 16.78 -15.91 4.45
CA THR A 112 17.88 -16.47 3.64
C THR A 112 17.63 -17.88 3.09
N ARG A 113 16.77 -18.70 3.73
CA ARG A 113 16.53 -20.08 3.30
C ARG A 113 15.07 -20.49 3.52
N PRO A 114 14.45 -21.24 2.58
CA PRO A 114 13.08 -21.75 2.75
C PRO A 114 12.86 -22.57 4.03
N LEU A 115 13.87 -23.35 4.45
CA LEU A 115 13.77 -24.14 5.67
C LEU A 115 13.63 -23.25 6.92
N LYS A 116 14.42 -22.17 7.02
CA LYS A 116 14.37 -21.25 8.17
C LYS A 116 13.03 -20.53 8.25
N TYR A 117 12.48 -20.14 7.11
CA TYR A 117 11.15 -19.56 7.02
C TYR A 117 10.06 -20.52 7.55
N ARG A 118 10.10 -21.81 7.16
CA ARG A 118 9.16 -22.81 7.67
C ARG A 118 9.33 -23.05 9.18
N LEU A 119 10.58 -23.13 9.66
CA LEU A 119 10.86 -23.29 11.09
C LEU A 119 10.36 -22.09 11.90
N PHE A 120 10.53 -20.87 11.39
CA PHE A 120 9.98 -19.66 12.00
C PHE A 120 8.45 -19.72 12.08
N ALA A 121 7.77 -20.14 11.00
CA ALA A 121 6.32 -20.28 11.01
C ALA A 121 5.83 -21.35 12.02
N SER A 122 6.56 -22.45 12.18
CA SER A 122 6.30 -23.46 13.22
C SER A 122 6.44 -22.86 14.61
N LEU A 123 7.55 -22.16 14.88
CA LEU A 123 7.79 -21.47 16.15
C LEU A 123 6.66 -20.48 16.47
N CYS A 124 6.26 -19.64 15.52
CA CYS A 124 5.14 -18.72 15.69
C CYS A 124 3.82 -19.45 16.03
N THR A 125 3.59 -20.62 15.42
CA THR A 125 2.40 -21.43 15.71
C THR A 125 2.43 -22.00 17.13
N GLU A 126 3.56 -22.53 17.57
CA GLU A 126 3.74 -23.06 18.93
C GLU A 126 3.57 -21.97 20.00
N MET A 127 4.02 -20.75 19.69
CA MET A 127 3.87 -19.58 20.58
C MET A 127 2.48 -18.95 20.54
N GLY A 128 1.55 -19.46 19.72
CA GLY A 128 0.21 -18.88 19.58
C GLY A 128 0.18 -17.50 18.92
N ALA A 129 1.18 -17.18 18.10
CA ALA A 129 1.24 -15.89 17.40
C ALA A 129 0.13 -15.78 16.34
N GLU A 130 -0.47 -14.59 16.26
CA GLU A 130 -1.49 -14.25 15.25
C GLU A 130 -0.91 -14.30 13.83
N HIS A 131 0.30 -13.74 13.65
CA HIS A 131 0.99 -13.71 12.37
C HIS A 131 2.18 -14.67 12.38
N LYS A 132 2.25 -15.53 11.36
CA LYS A 132 3.22 -16.65 11.27
C LYS A 132 4.21 -16.49 10.12
N ILE A 133 4.02 -15.44 9.33
CA ILE A 133 4.70 -15.22 8.06
C ILE A 133 5.32 -13.82 8.08
N LEU A 134 6.60 -13.75 7.70
CA LEU A 134 7.26 -12.49 7.41
C LEU A 134 6.88 -12.02 6.00
N LEU A 135 6.52 -10.75 5.86
CA LEU A 135 6.24 -10.14 4.55
C LEU A 135 7.48 -10.20 3.65
N LEU A 136 7.30 -10.62 2.41
CA LEU A 136 8.32 -10.54 1.36
C LEU A 136 8.32 -9.11 0.82
N HIS A 137 9.49 -8.46 0.86
CA HIS A 137 9.79 -7.24 0.13
C HIS A 137 10.89 -7.57 -0.85
#